data_AF-A0A5U2J2D3-F1
#
_entry.id   AF-A0A5U2J2D3-F1
#
_cell.length_a   1.000
_cell.length_b   1.000
_cell.length_c   1.000
_cell.angle_alpha   90.00
_cell.angle_beta   90.00
_cell.angle_gamma   90.00
#
_symmetry.space_group_name_H-M   'P 1'
#
loop_
_entity.id
_entity.type
_entity.pdbx_description
1 polymer ?
#
loop_
_entity_poly.entity_id
_entity_poly.type
_entity_poly.pdbx_seq_one_letter_code
_entity_poly.pdbx_strand_id
1 'polypeptide(L)'
;MSTFDTTKIALKDILGQITDGRVQLPDFQRGWVWDDEHVRSLLVSIARSFPVGAVMLLETGGEVRFQVRPVENVELQKTEPEMLILDGQQRLTSLTQVL
;
A
#
# COMPACT_ATOMS: atom_id res chain seq x y z
N MET A 1 -21.30 -6.60 11.85
CA MET A 1 -20.03 -5.91 11.56
C MET A 1 -20.17 -5.31 10.18
N SER A 2 -19.84 -4.03 9.99
CA SER A 2 -19.85 -3.45 8.64
C SER A 2 -18.75 -4.12 7.83
N THR A 3 -19.07 -4.60 6.62
CA THR A 3 -18.09 -5.20 5.70
C THR A 3 -17.04 -4.17 5.23
N PHE A 4 -17.27 -2.88 5.45
CA PHE A 4 -16.38 -1.78 5.10
C PHE A 4 -16.22 -0.81 6.28
N ASP A 5 -14.98 -0.42 6.55
CA ASP A 5 -14.63 0.63 7.50
C ASP A 5 -13.83 1.74 6.80
N THR A 6 -14.06 2.99 7.18
CA THR A 6 -13.35 4.16 6.66
C THR A 6 -12.53 4.78 7.78
N THR A 7 -11.33 4.24 7.98
CA THR A 7 -10.40 4.71 9.00
C THR A 7 -9.31 5.62 8.41
N LYS A 8 -8.90 6.63 9.18
CA LYS A 8 -7.75 7.48 8.86
C LYS A 8 -6.50 6.91 9.53
N ILE A 9 -5.52 6.54 8.73
CA ILE A 9 -4.20 6.10 9.19
C ILE A 9 -3.20 7.18 8.76
N ALA A 10 -2.25 7.54 9.62
CA ALA A 10 -1.20 8.47 9.23
C ALA A 10 -0.33 7.84 8.13
N LEU A 11 0.06 8.64 7.13
CA LEU A 11 0.82 8.12 6.00
C LEU A 11 2.10 7.41 6.45
N LYS A 12 2.82 7.97 7.42
CA LYS A 12 4.04 7.36 7.96
C LYS A 12 3.80 5.96 8.54
N ASP A 13 2.65 5.76 9.19
CA ASP A 13 2.34 4.47 9.83
C ASP A 13 2.05 3.41 8.79
N ILE A 14 1.27 3.73 7.75
CA ILE A 14 0.99 2.76 6.67
C ILE A 14 2.26 2.43 5.87
N LEU A 15 3.14 3.40 5.62
CA LEU A 15 4.42 3.15 4.95
C LEU A 15 5.33 2.27 5.83
N GLY A 16 5.38 2.53 7.14
CA GLY A 16 6.09 1.67 8.08
C GLY A 16 5.59 0.23 8.05
N GLN A 17 4.26 0.03 8.09
CA GLN A 17 3.64 -1.29 7.99
C GLN A 17 3.93 -2.00 6.66
N ILE A 18 4.13 -1.26 5.56
CA ILE A 18 4.58 -1.84 4.30
C ILE A 18 6.03 -2.33 4.43
N THR A 19 6.91 -1.49 4.98
CA THR A 19 8.35 -1.80 5.07
C THR A 19 8.67 -2.95 6.03
N ASP A 20 7.83 -3.20 7.03
CA ASP A 20 7.99 -4.34 7.95
C ASP A 20 7.18 -5.58 7.56
N GLY A 21 6.40 -5.48 6.48
CA GLY A 21 5.67 -6.61 5.90
C GLY A 21 4.31 -6.88 6.54
N ARG A 22 3.82 -6.06 7.47
CA ARG A 22 2.43 -6.17 7.96
C ARG A 22 1.41 -5.82 6.88
N VAL A 23 1.78 -4.97 5.92
CA VAL A 23 0.97 -4.64 4.74
C VAL A 23 1.69 -5.10 3.48
N GLN A 24 1.06 -5.97 2.70
CA GLN A 24 1.66 -6.55 1.49
C GLN A 24 0.72 -6.47 0.28
N LEU A 25 1.24 -6.82 -0.90
CA LEU A 25 0.46 -6.88 -2.13
C LEU A 25 -0.04 -8.31 -2.39
N PRO A 26 -1.30 -8.48 -2.83
CA PRO A 26 -1.71 -9.73 -3.45
C PRO A 26 -0.97 -9.95 -4.77
N ASP A 27 -0.55 -11.20 -5.03
CA ASP A 27 0.26 -11.55 -6.21
C ASP A 27 -0.51 -11.44 -7.53
N PHE A 28 -1.84 -11.36 -7.49
CA PHE A 28 -2.67 -11.13 -8.67
C PHE A 28 -2.68 -9.66 -9.15
N GLN A 29 -2.08 -8.73 -8.39
CA GLN A 29 -1.95 -7.34 -8.82
C GLN A 29 -0.82 -7.16 -9.83
N ARG A 30 -1.09 -6.38 -10.88
CA ARG A 30 -0.08 -5.97 -11.88
C ARG A 30 1.15 -5.35 -11.22
N GLY A 31 2.29 -5.36 -11.91
CA GLY A 31 3.50 -4.66 -11.46
C GLY A 31 3.30 -3.15 -11.27
N TRP A 32 4.27 -2.51 -10.62
CA TRP A 32 4.35 -1.05 -10.60
C TRP A 32 4.72 -0.52 -11.98
N VAL A 33 3.98 0.50 -12.45
CA VAL A 33 4.08 1.03 -13.83
C VAL A 33 4.12 2.56 -13.88
N TRP A 34 4.22 3.24 -12.73
CA TRP A 34 4.32 4.69 -12.70
C TRP A 34 5.71 5.15 -13.12
N ASP A 35 5.77 6.23 -13.89
CA ASP A 35 7.01 6.93 -14.24
C ASP A 35 7.30 8.08 -13.26
N ASP A 36 8.46 8.72 -13.46
CA ASP A 36 8.92 9.84 -12.63
C ASP A 36 7.94 11.02 -12.63
N GLU A 37 7.17 11.24 -13.70
CA GLU A 37 6.20 12.32 -13.78
C GLU A 37 5.02 12.08 -12.85
N HIS A 38 4.48 10.86 -12.85
CA HIS A 38 3.40 10.48 -11.94
C HIS A 38 3.86 10.54 -10.47
N VAL A 39 5.07 10.06 -10.17
CA VAL A 39 5.65 10.12 -8.81
C VAL A 39 5.81 11.59 -8.37
N ARG A 40 6.37 12.45 -9.23
CA ARG A 40 6.53 13.88 -8.94
C ARG A 40 5.19 14.56 -8.69
N SER A 41 4.19 14.30 -9.53
CA SER A 41 2.85 14.87 -9.39
C SER A 41 2.20 14.48 -8.05
N LEU A 42 2.37 13.23 -7.63
CA LEU A 42 1.91 12.75 -6.32
C LEU A 42 2.58 13.49 -5.16
N LEU A 43 3.91 13.63 -5.20
CA LEU A 43 4.67 14.34 -4.18
C LEU A 43 4.28 15.81 -4.08
N VAL A 44 4.10 16.49 -5.22
CA VAL A 44 3.62 17.88 -5.26
C VAL A 44 2.23 18.00 -4.63
N SER A 45 1.33 17.06 -4.92
CA SER A 45 -0.02 17.03 -4.35
C SER A 45 0.02 16.88 -2.82
N ILE A 46 0.85 15.97 -2.29
CA ILE A 46 1.03 15.78 -0.85
C ILE A 46 1.64 17.02 -0.20
N ALA A 47 2.70 17.58 -0.79
CA ALA A 47 3.37 18.78 -0.28
C ALA A 47 2.42 19.99 -0.20
N ARG A 48 1.43 20.06 -1.10
CA ARG A 48 0.38 21.09 -1.11
C ARG A 48 -0.87 20.71 -0.31
N SER A 49 -0.84 19.58 0.39
CA SER A 49 -1.98 19.05 1.17
C SER A 49 -3.24 18.84 0.32
N PHE A 50 -3.09 18.53 -0.96
CA PHE A 50 -4.19 18.15 -1.83
C PHE A 50 -4.59 16.69 -1.58
N PRO A 51 -5.89 16.36 -1.64
CA PRO A 51 -6.35 14.99 -1.49
C PRO A 51 -5.85 14.14 -2.67
N VAL A 52 -5.26 12.98 -2.36
CA VAL A 52 -4.69 12.05 -3.35
C VAL A 52 -5.51 10.75 -3.47
N GLY A 53 -6.80 10.81 -3.13
CA GLY A 53 -7.74 9.68 -3.12
C GLY A 53 -7.69 8.84 -1.83
N ALA A 54 -8.36 7.69 -1.86
CA ALA A 54 -8.36 6.70 -0.78
C ALA A 54 -7.54 5.47 -1.19
N VAL A 55 -7.15 4.63 -0.23
CA VAL A 55 -6.57 3.30 -0.48
C VAL A 55 -7.51 2.26 0.08
N MET A 56 -7.55 1.07 -0.53
CA MET A 56 -8.39 -0.03 -0.05
C MET A 56 -7.50 -1.15 0.45
N LEU A 57 -7.74 -1.57 1.69
CA LEU A 57 -7.03 -2.64 2.34
C LEU A 57 -8.00 -3.78 2.68
N LEU A 58 -7.51 -5.01 2.64
CA LEU A 58 -8.23 -6.19 3.08
C LEU A 58 -7.55 -6.74 4.33
N GLU A 59 -8.28 -6.81 5.43
CA GLU A 59 -7.84 -7.53 6.63
C GLU A 59 -7.73 -9.04 6.32
N THR A 60 -6.59 -9.61 6.68
CA THR A 60 -6.32 -11.04 6.52
C THR A 60 -6.91 -11.86 7.68
N GLY A 61 -6.80 -13.19 7.62
CA GLY A 61 -7.28 -14.08 8.68
C GLY A 61 -8.65 -14.74 8.43
N GLY A 62 -9.26 -14.46 7.28
CA GLY A 62 -10.40 -15.22 6.77
C GLY A 62 -10.02 -16.58 6.18
N GLU A 63 -11.01 -17.31 5.67
CA GLU A 63 -10.82 -18.64 5.06
C GLU A 63 -10.01 -18.60 3.75
N VAL A 64 -10.07 -17.47 3.03
CA VAL A 64 -9.38 -17.29 1.75
C VAL A 64 -7.97 -16.76 1.99
N ARG A 65 -6.98 -17.48 1.47
CA ARG A 65 -5.57 -17.05 1.47
C ARG A 65 -5.13 -16.73 0.06
N PHE A 66 -4.67 -15.49 -0.15
CA PHE A 66 -4.05 -15.08 -1.40
C PHE A 66 -2.54 -15.34 -1.35
N GLN A 67 -1.94 -15.63 -2.51
CA GLN A 67 -0.49 -15.49 -2.63
C GLN A 67 -0.14 -14.01 -2.50
N VAL A 68 0.97 -13.74 -1.82
CA VAL A 68 1.40 -12.37 -1.50
C VAL A 68 2.80 -12.14 -2.02
N ARG A 69 3.07 -10.88 -2.32
CA ARG A 69 4.40 -10.40 -2.66
C ARG A 69 4.69 -9.09 -1.93
N PRO A 70 5.97 -8.79 -1.66
CA PRO A 70 6.35 -7.48 -1.15
C PRO A 70 5.95 -6.36 -2.10
N VAL A 71 5.82 -5.15 -1.56
CA VAL A 71 5.84 -3.92 -2.37
C VAL A 71 7.19 -3.83 -3.08
N GLU A 72 7.20 -3.29 -4.31
CA GLU A 72 8.42 -3.20 -5.12
C GLU A 72 9.57 -2.55 -4.32
N ASN A 73 10.77 -3.13 -4.46
CA ASN A 73 11.99 -2.70 -3.78
C ASN A 73 11.96 -2.79 -2.24
N VAL A 74 10.97 -3.48 -1.65
CA VAL A 74 10.96 -3.81 -0.22
C VAL A 74 11.46 -5.24 -0.01
N GLU A 75 12.57 -5.38 0.70
CA GLU A 75 13.09 -6.69 1.12
C GLU A 75 12.44 -7.11 2.44
N LEU A 76 11.65 -8.17 2.40
CA LEU A 76 10.97 -8.71 3.58
C LEU A 76 11.56 -10.06 3.97
N GLN A 77 11.76 -10.27 5.28
CA GLN A 77 11.80 -11.62 5.83
C GLN A 77 10.40 -12.25 5.74
N LYS A 78 10.27 -13.57 5.93
CA LYS A 78 8.95 -14.22 5.92
C LYS A 78 8.08 -13.67 7.05
N THR A 79 7.26 -12.67 6.73
CA THR A 79 6.27 -12.04 7.60
C THR A 79 4.88 -12.35 7.06
N GLU A 80 3.97 -12.83 7.92
CA GLU A 80 2.57 -12.95 7.55
C GLU A 80 1.92 -11.55 7.54
N PRO A 81 1.28 -11.13 6.45
CA PRO A 81 0.63 -9.82 6.39
C PRO A 81 -0.62 -9.80 7.24
N GLU A 82 -0.88 -8.67 7.89
CA GLU A 82 -2.13 -8.36 8.59
C GLU A 82 -3.16 -7.77 7.62
N MET A 83 -2.70 -6.97 6.66
CA MET A 83 -3.55 -6.41 5.60
C MET A 83 -2.94 -6.56 4.21
N LEU A 84 -3.81 -6.61 3.20
CA LEU A 84 -3.44 -6.64 1.78
C LEU A 84 -3.93 -5.39 1.05
N ILE A 85 -3.09 -4.80 0.21
CA ILE A 85 -3.46 -3.64 -0.61
C ILE A 85 -4.33 -4.12 -1.79
N LEU A 86 -5.60 -3.73 -1.82
CA LEU A 86 -6.52 -4.02 -2.92
C LEU A 86 -6.60 -2.89 -3.96
N ASP A 87 -6.45 -1.64 -3.51
CA ASP A 87 -6.34 -0.46 -4.38
C ASP A 87 -5.32 0.54 -3.81
N GLY A 88 -4.74 1.35 -4.68
CA GLY A 88 -3.77 2.37 -4.30
C GLY A 88 -2.32 1.91 -4.34
N GLN A 89 -2.06 0.68 -4.83
CA GLN A 89 -0.71 0.13 -5.01
C GLN A 89 0.26 1.14 -5.62
N GLN A 90 -0.07 1.74 -6.77
CA GLN A 90 0.87 2.61 -7.49
C GLN A 90 1.29 3.83 -6.65
N ARG A 91 0.35 4.38 -5.86
CA ARG A 91 0.61 5.50 -4.94
C ARG A 91 1.48 5.04 -3.77
N LEU A 92 1.08 3.96 -3.08
CA LEU A 92 1.80 3.45 -1.91
C LEU A 92 3.21 2.96 -2.26
N THR A 93 3.37 2.24 -3.38
CA THR A 93 4.68 1.81 -3.89
C THR A 93 5.59 3.01 -4.20
N SER A 94 5.05 4.06 -4.82
CA SER A 94 5.83 5.26 -5.10
C SER A 94 6.26 5.96 -3.81
N LEU A 95 5.35 6.09 -2.84
CA LEU A 95 5.63 6.75 -1.56
C LEU A 95 6.62 5.98 -0.69
N THR A 96 6.53 4.65 -0.67
CA THR A 96 7.45 3.77 0.07
C THR A 96 8.89 3.90 -0.42
N GLN A 97 9.09 4.23 -1.70
CA GLN A 97 10.43 4.35 -2.28
C GLN A 97 11.09 5.71 -2.03
N VAL A 98 10.31 6.75 -1.72
CA VAL A 98 10.79 8.14 -1.67
C VAL A 98 10.68 8.79 -0.30
N LEU A 99 9.93 8.19 0.64
CA LEU A 99 9.72 8.66 2.01
C LEU A 99 10.20 7.63 3.03
#